data_AF-A0AAV6N0L1-F1
#
_entry.id   AF-A0AAV6N0L1-F1
#
_cell.length_a   1.000
_cell.length_b   1.000
_cell.length_c   1.000
_cell.angle_alpha   90.00
_cell.angle_beta   90.00
_cell.angle_gamma   90.00
#
_symmetry.space_group_name_H-M   'P 1'
#
loop_
_entity.id
_entity.type
_entity.pdbx_description
1 polymer ?
#
loop_
_entity_poly.entity_id
_entity_poly.type
_entity_poly.pdbx_seq_one_letter_code
_entity_poly.pdbx_strand_id
1 'polypeptide(L)'
;MASMMAEGPKEDVLFMELPAPPGVHKLEAVKDGTDVETGPTPASAARVPEEGWRIEDSFRKKQRLKCKEICLNWNMLKVEEVPKETKLEHVDKYKIIAPKAQEQLELLHSRRHLRFNSFLLVLLLVFVEMMINARLYFFLHSIPLLFLFSFPPASLTIEAFTGTYGINYGRIANNIPSPDKVVTLLRAAKIKNVRIYDADHSVLKAFSGTGLELVISIPNEYLKDMSANEDHAMNWVKQNVQPFLPETLIRGIAIGNEVLGGSDFELWTVLLGAAKNVHNALKKLGLDDGIQITTAHSQAVFSNSFPPSSCKFRENVAQYMKPLLQFFSQIGSPFCLNAYPFLAYMSDPENIDINYALFLSTKGIDDPKTRLHYDNMLDAQIDAAYAALEDAGYKDMEVIVTETGWASRGDDNEEAATVGNARTYNFNLRKRLAKKKGTPLRPKHVVKAYIFALFNENLKWGPTSERNYGLFKPDGSIAYDIGFQGLQSSSAYALLSTIKEHGGRGSYEHHISVAIISALTLFLFLQ
;
A
#
# COMPACT_ATOMS: atom_id res chain seq x y z
N MET A 1 -57.82 -24.14 -1.45
CA MET A 1 -58.90 -23.21 -1.83
C MET A 1 -58.50 -21.84 -1.33
N ALA A 2 -57.85 -21.05 -2.17
CA ALA A 2 -58.45 -20.00 -3.03
C ALA A 2 -58.71 -18.73 -2.18
N SER A 3 -57.78 -17.75 -2.23
CA SER A 3 -57.79 -16.59 -3.15
C SER A 3 -58.88 -15.58 -2.80
N MET A 4 -58.48 -14.39 -2.35
CA MET A 4 -59.03 -13.14 -2.87
C MET A 4 -58.13 -11.95 -2.50
N MET A 5 -57.87 -11.13 -3.52
CA MET A 5 -57.12 -9.88 -3.50
C MET A 5 -57.93 -8.72 -2.93
N ALA A 6 -57.24 -7.70 -2.42
CA ALA A 6 -57.67 -6.30 -2.50
C ALA A 6 -56.42 -5.39 -2.47
N GLU A 7 -56.47 -4.36 -3.32
CA GLU A 7 -55.40 -3.44 -3.70
C GLU A 7 -55.19 -2.28 -2.71
N GLY A 8 -53.96 -1.75 -2.69
CA GLY A 8 -53.62 -0.35 -2.38
C GLY A 8 -53.10 -0.04 -0.95
N PRO A 9 -52.27 1.01 -0.74
CA PRO A 9 -51.95 2.10 -1.67
C PRO A 9 -50.49 2.17 -2.13
N LYS A 10 -50.28 2.91 -3.23
CA LYS A 10 -48.98 3.37 -3.73
C LYS A 10 -48.42 4.41 -2.75
N GLU A 11 -47.20 4.20 -2.28
CA GLU A 11 -46.43 5.26 -1.61
C GLU A 11 -45.66 6.06 -2.66
N ASP A 12 -46.00 7.35 -2.74
CA ASP A 12 -45.26 8.35 -3.48
C ASP A 12 -43.90 8.56 -2.80
N VAL A 13 -42.85 7.96 -3.38
CA VAL A 13 -41.47 8.26 -3.00
C VAL A 13 -41.13 9.65 -3.51
N LEU A 14 -41.10 10.62 -2.60
CA LEU A 14 -40.71 11.99 -2.87
C LEU A 14 -39.19 12.04 -3.12
N PHE A 15 -38.77 11.78 -4.36
CA PHE A 15 -37.43 12.12 -4.82
C PHE A 15 -37.35 13.64 -4.98
N MET A 16 -36.45 14.30 -4.24
CA MET A 16 -36.04 15.66 -4.59
C MET A 16 -35.32 15.62 -5.94
N GLU A 17 -36.04 15.97 -7.00
CA GLU A 17 -35.48 16.26 -8.32
C GLU A 17 -34.54 17.48 -8.23
N LEU A 18 -33.27 17.28 -8.54
CA LEU A 18 -32.31 18.38 -8.74
C LEU A 18 -32.39 18.85 -10.20
N PRO A 19 -32.51 20.17 -10.46
CA PRO A 19 -32.54 20.68 -11.82
C PRO A 19 -31.16 20.59 -12.48
N ALA A 20 -31.14 20.13 -13.74
CA ALA A 20 -29.96 20.13 -14.59
C ALA A 20 -29.44 21.57 -14.86
N PRO A 21 -28.13 21.80 -14.97
CA PRO A 21 -27.57 23.12 -15.27
C PRO A 21 -27.88 23.54 -16.73
N PRO A 22 -28.13 24.83 -17.00
CA PRO A 22 -28.40 25.33 -18.35
C PRO A 22 -27.16 25.32 -19.25
N GLY A 23 -27.39 24.96 -20.51
CA GLY A 23 -26.38 24.76 -21.56
C GLY A 23 -25.56 25.99 -21.91
N VAL A 24 -24.29 25.75 -22.20
CA VAL A 24 -23.33 26.74 -22.68
C VAL A 24 -23.51 26.97 -24.18
N HIS A 25 -23.44 28.25 -24.54
CA HIS A 25 -23.63 28.82 -25.86
C HIS A 25 -22.77 28.19 -26.97
N LYS A 26 -23.42 28.03 -28.13
CA LYS A 26 -22.82 27.83 -29.47
C LYS A 26 -21.63 28.78 -29.69
N LEU A 27 -20.50 28.22 -30.10
CA LEU A 27 -19.50 28.92 -30.91
C LEU A 27 -19.57 28.36 -32.33
N GLU A 28 -19.82 29.27 -33.27
CA GLU A 28 -19.96 29.02 -34.69
C GLU A 28 -18.61 28.63 -35.32
N ALA A 29 -18.71 27.70 -36.27
CA ALA A 29 -17.61 27.25 -37.11
C ALA A 29 -17.23 28.32 -38.14
N VAL A 30 -15.94 28.66 -38.20
CA VAL A 30 -15.32 29.25 -39.40
C VAL A 30 -14.73 28.10 -40.22
N LYS A 31 -15.30 27.91 -41.41
CA LYS A 31 -14.69 27.13 -42.50
C LYS A 31 -13.62 27.99 -43.17
N ASP A 32 -12.44 27.44 -43.40
CA ASP A 32 -11.77 27.68 -44.67
C ASP A 32 -10.95 26.45 -45.09
N GLY A 33 -10.96 26.15 -46.38
CA GLY A 33 -10.48 24.90 -46.96
C GLY A 33 -9.13 24.99 -47.65
N THR A 34 -8.82 23.88 -48.34
CA THR A 34 -7.83 23.68 -49.44
C THR A 34 -6.35 23.86 -49.03
N ASP A 35 -5.40 22.95 -49.28
CA ASP A 35 -5.14 22.17 -50.49
C ASP A 35 -4.17 20.98 -50.28
N VAL A 36 -4.14 20.15 -51.32
CA VAL A 36 -3.39 18.91 -51.62
C VAL A 36 -1.89 19.16 -51.88
N GLU A 37 -1.01 18.20 -51.54
CA GLU A 37 0.05 17.61 -52.42
C GLU A 37 1.12 16.82 -51.62
N THR A 38 1.21 15.49 -51.83
CA THR A 38 2.30 14.71 -52.48
C THR A 38 3.65 14.60 -51.76
N GLY A 39 4.11 13.35 -51.54
CA GLY A 39 5.48 13.01 -51.06
C GLY A 39 6.56 13.25 -52.12
N PRO A 40 7.86 12.94 -51.91
CA PRO A 40 8.36 11.66 -51.35
C PRO A 40 9.60 11.75 -50.41
N THR A 41 9.92 10.64 -49.73
CA THR A 41 11.23 10.35 -49.07
C THR A 41 12.36 10.14 -50.10
N PRO A 42 13.65 10.37 -49.75
CA PRO A 42 14.48 9.24 -49.29
C PRO A 42 15.62 9.54 -48.28
N ALA A 43 15.95 8.50 -47.52
CA ALA A 43 17.29 8.08 -47.06
C ALA A 43 18.20 9.04 -46.26
N SER A 44 18.44 8.70 -44.99
CA SER A 44 19.82 8.48 -44.52
C SER A 44 19.85 7.42 -43.42
N ALA A 45 20.63 6.37 -43.66
CA ALA A 45 20.93 5.31 -42.72
C ALA A 45 22.05 5.79 -41.77
N ALA A 46 21.77 5.86 -40.47
CA ALA A 46 22.78 6.03 -39.44
C ALA A 46 22.95 4.71 -38.68
N ARG A 47 24.21 4.28 -38.62
CA ARG A 47 24.69 3.01 -38.08
C ARG A 47 24.51 2.94 -36.56
N VAL A 48 24.13 1.75 -36.13
CA VAL A 48 24.24 1.21 -34.77
C VAL A 48 25.73 1.11 -34.36
N PRO A 49 26.11 1.48 -33.13
CA PRO A 49 27.33 0.97 -32.50
C PRO A 49 26.99 -0.25 -31.63
N GLU A 50 27.43 -1.43 -32.07
CA GLU A 50 27.56 -2.63 -31.24
C GLU A 50 28.78 -2.47 -30.31
N GLU A 51 28.55 -2.10 -29.05
CA GLU A 51 29.51 -2.30 -27.96
C GLU A 51 28.90 -3.24 -26.93
N GLY A 52 29.06 -4.55 -27.16
CA GLY A 52 28.45 -5.56 -26.29
C GLY A 52 29.04 -6.97 -26.36
N TRP A 53 30.22 -7.15 -26.97
CA TRP A 53 30.87 -8.48 -27.09
C TRP A 53 32.39 -8.43 -26.92
N ARG A 54 32.88 -7.72 -25.90
CA ARG A 54 34.32 -7.66 -25.60
C ARG A 54 34.67 -7.75 -24.12
N ILE A 55 34.00 -8.63 -23.37
CA ILE A 55 34.38 -8.94 -21.98
C ILE A 55 34.49 -10.46 -21.70
N GLU A 56 33.97 -11.34 -22.56
CA GLU A 56 34.10 -12.81 -22.34
C GLU A 56 35.37 -13.46 -22.91
N ASP A 57 36.08 -12.82 -23.84
CA ASP A 57 37.24 -13.42 -24.52
C ASP A 57 38.60 -13.11 -23.85
N SER A 58 38.64 -12.15 -22.92
CA SER A 58 39.84 -11.83 -22.12
C SER A 58 40.00 -12.72 -20.88
N PHE A 59 38.90 -13.32 -20.39
CA PHE A 59 38.90 -14.21 -19.22
C PHE A 59 39.30 -15.66 -19.59
N ARG A 60 38.90 -16.15 -20.78
CA ARG A 60 39.28 -17.49 -21.27
C ARG A 60 40.74 -17.60 -21.72
N LYS A 61 41.40 -16.49 -22.10
CA LYS A 61 42.85 -16.46 -22.40
C LYS A 61 43.73 -16.48 -21.15
N LYS A 62 43.25 -15.96 -20.01
CA LYS A 62 44.01 -15.95 -18.73
C LYS A 62 43.97 -17.29 -17.97
N GLN A 63 42.96 -18.13 -18.18
CA GLN A 63 42.93 -19.49 -17.59
C GLN A 63 43.72 -20.54 -18.39
N ARG A 64 43.92 -20.37 -19.71
CA ARG A 64 44.73 -21.29 -20.53
C ARG A 64 46.25 -21.14 -20.36
N LEU A 65 46.74 -20.01 -19.87
CA LEU A 65 48.18 -19.82 -19.58
C LEU A 65 48.60 -20.42 -18.23
N LYS A 66 47.70 -20.52 -17.25
CA LYS A 66 48.02 -21.03 -15.90
C LYS A 66 48.03 -22.56 -15.78
N CYS A 67 47.44 -23.28 -16.75
CA CYS A 67 47.50 -24.75 -16.83
C CYS A 67 48.69 -25.28 -17.67
N LYS A 68 49.46 -24.42 -18.36
CA LYS A 68 50.66 -24.83 -19.12
C LYS A 68 51.96 -24.74 -18.32
N GLU A 69 51.99 -23.96 -17.23
CA GLU A 69 53.15 -23.86 -16.33
C GLU A 69 53.25 -25.02 -15.32
N ILE A 70 52.17 -25.77 -15.08
CA ILE A 70 52.16 -26.87 -14.10
C ILE A 70 52.61 -28.22 -14.71
N CYS A 71 52.55 -28.38 -16.03
CA CYS A 71 52.97 -29.62 -16.72
C CYS A 71 54.44 -29.62 -17.22
N LEU A 72 55.20 -28.54 -17.02
CA LEU A 72 56.57 -28.41 -17.53
C LEU A 72 57.69 -28.68 -16.50
N ASN A 73 57.34 -29.01 -15.24
CA ASN A 73 58.31 -29.24 -14.16
C ASN A 73 58.52 -30.71 -13.74
N TRP A 74 58.15 -31.67 -14.59
CA TRP A 74 58.24 -33.11 -14.28
C TRP A 74 58.92 -33.94 -15.38
N ASN A 75 60.00 -33.43 -15.98
CA ASN A 75 60.89 -34.23 -16.83
C ASN A 75 62.31 -33.66 -16.87
N MET A 76 63.09 -33.94 -15.83
CA MET A 76 64.55 -33.81 -15.81
C MET A 76 65.12 -35.06 -15.18
N LEU A 77 65.60 -35.98 -16.00
CA LEU A 77 66.77 -36.85 -15.80
C LEU A 77 66.78 -37.91 -16.92
N LYS A 78 67.55 -37.64 -17.99
CA LYS A 78 68.11 -38.66 -18.88
C LYS A 78 69.41 -39.16 -18.24
N VAL A 79 69.64 -40.47 -18.26
CA VAL A 79 70.98 -41.06 -18.23
C VAL A 79 71.04 -42.10 -19.35
N GLU A 80 72.09 -42.01 -20.15
CA GLU A 80 72.37 -42.73 -21.39
C GLU A 80 72.88 -44.17 -21.20
N GLU A 81 72.87 -44.91 -22.31
CA GLU A 81 73.22 -46.31 -22.56
C GLU A 81 74.71 -46.67 -22.36
N VAL A 82 75.04 -47.95 -22.07
CA VAL A 82 76.22 -48.70 -22.61
C VAL A 82 75.91 -50.23 -22.65
N PRO A 83 76.41 -51.04 -23.63
CA PRO A 83 75.83 -52.34 -23.99
C PRO A 83 76.73 -53.61 -23.86
N LYS A 84 76.06 -54.77 -24.05
CA LYS A 84 76.47 -56.08 -24.64
C LYS A 84 77.39 -57.12 -23.93
N GLU A 85 76.84 -58.34 -23.90
CA GLU A 85 77.41 -59.66 -24.30
C GLU A 85 77.91 -60.72 -23.27
N THR A 86 77.40 -61.94 -23.52
CA THR A 86 77.98 -63.31 -23.40
C THR A 86 77.95 -64.14 -22.11
N LYS A 87 77.19 -65.25 -22.24
CA LYS A 87 77.47 -66.69 -21.98
C LYS A 87 77.88 -67.21 -20.59
N LEU A 88 77.10 -68.24 -20.19
CA LEU A 88 77.43 -69.48 -19.46
C LEU A 88 78.85 -69.59 -18.89
N GLU A 89 78.96 -69.86 -17.59
CA GLU A 89 79.48 -71.14 -17.08
C GLU A 89 79.48 -71.24 -15.53
N HIS A 90 79.30 -72.48 -15.07
CA HIS A 90 79.78 -73.03 -13.79
C HIS A 90 79.12 -72.60 -12.46
N VAL A 91 78.04 -73.35 -12.17
CA VAL A 91 77.82 -74.11 -10.93
C VAL A 91 79.12 -74.36 -10.12
N ASP A 92 79.19 -73.82 -8.91
CA ASP A 92 79.50 -74.53 -7.64
C ASP A 92 80.01 -73.58 -6.57
N LYS A 93 79.09 -72.89 -5.88
CA LYS A 93 79.34 -72.37 -4.52
C LYS A 93 78.07 -72.11 -3.72
N TYR A 94 77.08 -73.00 -3.82
CA TYR A 94 75.91 -72.99 -2.93
C TYR A 94 75.70 -74.36 -2.29
N LYS A 95 76.48 -74.64 -1.23
CA LYS A 95 76.17 -75.75 -0.33
C LYS A 95 76.15 -75.39 1.16
N ILE A 96 76.11 -74.10 1.53
CA ILE A 96 76.10 -73.69 2.96
C ILE A 96 75.07 -72.60 3.31
N ILE A 97 74.25 -72.06 2.39
CA ILE A 97 73.29 -70.97 2.70
C ILE A 97 71.86 -71.28 2.22
N ALA A 98 71.38 -72.50 2.42
CA ALA A 98 70.01 -72.89 2.05
C ALA A 98 68.99 -72.84 3.21
N PRO A 99 69.32 -73.13 4.48
CA PRO A 99 68.28 -73.15 5.53
C PRO A 99 67.95 -71.77 6.13
N LYS A 100 68.92 -70.83 6.21
CA LYS A 100 68.72 -69.52 6.87
C LYS A 100 68.06 -68.44 6.00
N ALA A 101 68.10 -68.60 4.67
CA ALA A 101 67.49 -67.65 3.74
C ALA A 101 65.97 -67.86 3.61
N GLN A 102 65.50 -69.11 3.73
CA GLN A 102 64.09 -69.46 3.61
C GLN A 102 63.26 -68.94 4.79
N GLU A 103 63.79 -69.03 6.01
CA GLU A 103 63.12 -68.59 7.24
C GLU A 103 63.01 -67.05 7.32
N GLN A 104 64.01 -66.31 6.82
CA GLN A 104 63.97 -64.84 6.69
C GLN A 104 62.99 -64.39 5.60
N LEU A 105 62.86 -65.15 4.50
CA LEU A 105 61.96 -64.82 3.39
C LEU A 105 60.48 -65.00 3.76
N GLU A 106 60.14 -66.05 4.53
CA GLU A 106 58.77 -66.26 5.04
C GLU A 106 58.39 -65.20 6.09
N LEU A 107 59.31 -64.78 6.96
CA LEU A 107 59.13 -63.66 7.90
C LEU A 107 58.97 -62.30 7.17
N LEU A 108 59.69 -62.10 6.06
CA LEU A 108 59.57 -60.90 5.21
C LEU A 108 58.26 -60.89 4.40
N HIS A 109 57.79 -62.04 3.91
CA HIS A 109 56.49 -62.17 3.24
C HIS A 109 55.31 -61.93 4.19
N SER A 110 55.36 -62.47 5.42
CA SER A 110 54.34 -62.23 6.45
C SER A 110 54.29 -60.76 6.89
N ARG A 111 55.45 -60.11 7.08
CA ARG A 111 55.52 -58.66 7.41
C ARG A 111 55.10 -57.75 6.25
N ARG A 112 55.32 -58.15 4.99
CA ARG A 112 54.82 -57.42 3.81
C ARG A 112 53.30 -57.52 3.70
N HIS A 113 52.69 -58.69 3.90
CA HIS A 113 51.23 -58.84 3.90
C HIS A 113 50.56 -58.08 5.05
N LEU A 114 51.15 -58.07 6.25
CA LEU A 114 50.62 -57.30 7.38
C LEU A 114 50.69 -55.78 7.11
N ARG A 115 51.81 -55.28 6.55
CA ARG A 115 51.96 -53.86 6.19
C ARG A 115 51.10 -53.44 5.00
N PHE A 116 50.91 -54.32 4.02
CA PHE A 116 50.05 -54.05 2.85
C PHE A 116 48.57 -54.02 3.26
N ASN A 117 48.14 -54.94 4.14
CA ASN A 117 46.79 -54.93 4.71
C ASN A 117 46.56 -53.71 5.63
N SER A 118 47.54 -53.30 6.43
CA SER A 118 47.43 -52.06 7.22
C SER A 118 47.37 -50.81 6.34
N PHE A 119 48.14 -50.75 5.24
CA PHE A 119 48.11 -49.61 4.33
C PHE A 119 46.78 -49.53 3.56
N LEU A 120 46.24 -50.68 3.12
CA LEU A 120 44.94 -50.76 2.47
C LEU A 120 43.81 -50.38 3.41
N LEU A 121 43.88 -50.78 4.69
CA LEU A 121 42.91 -50.42 5.72
C LEU A 121 42.93 -48.91 6.02
N VAL A 122 44.13 -48.31 6.11
CA VAL A 122 44.28 -46.86 6.27
C VAL A 122 43.73 -46.11 5.05
N LEU A 123 44.02 -46.59 3.83
CA LEU A 123 43.45 -46.00 2.61
C LEU A 123 41.92 -46.09 2.60
N LEU A 124 41.36 -47.23 3.01
CA LEU A 124 39.91 -47.44 3.10
C LEU A 124 39.27 -46.52 4.15
N LEU A 125 39.91 -46.35 5.31
CA LEU A 125 39.44 -45.44 6.36
C LEU A 125 39.47 -43.99 5.91
N VAL A 126 40.56 -43.55 5.26
CA VAL A 126 40.65 -42.19 4.68
C VAL A 126 39.61 -41.98 3.58
N PHE A 127 39.34 -43.01 2.76
CA PHE A 127 38.32 -42.93 1.72
C PHE A 127 36.89 -42.85 2.30
N VAL A 128 36.61 -43.63 3.34
CA VAL A 128 35.32 -43.58 4.07
C VAL A 128 35.15 -42.23 4.77
N GLU A 129 36.19 -41.70 5.39
CA GLU A 129 36.19 -40.39 6.04
C GLU A 129 35.99 -39.24 5.03
N MET A 130 36.64 -39.32 3.87
CA MET A 130 36.38 -38.41 2.73
C MET A 130 34.93 -38.50 2.24
N MET A 131 34.37 -39.71 2.12
CA MET A 131 32.98 -39.90 1.68
C MET A 131 31.97 -39.39 2.70
N ILE A 132 32.23 -39.55 3.99
CA ILE A 132 31.40 -39.01 5.08
C ILE A 132 31.46 -37.49 5.07
N ASN A 133 32.66 -36.90 4.94
CA ASN A 133 32.85 -35.45 4.88
C ASN A 133 32.23 -34.83 3.63
N ALA A 134 32.31 -35.50 2.46
CA ALA A 134 31.67 -35.04 1.23
C ALA A 134 30.14 -35.08 1.32
N ARG A 135 29.56 -36.12 1.94
CA ARG A 135 28.11 -36.21 2.19
C ARG A 135 27.63 -35.17 3.20
N LEU A 136 28.42 -34.91 4.24
CA LEU A 136 28.11 -33.87 5.23
C LEU A 136 28.19 -32.46 4.62
N TYR A 137 29.18 -32.20 3.75
CA TYR A 137 29.26 -30.95 2.98
C TYR A 137 28.06 -30.75 2.06
N PHE A 138 27.66 -31.81 1.36
CA PHE A 138 26.50 -31.78 0.46
C PHE A 138 25.20 -31.54 1.25
N PHE A 139 25.02 -32.18 2.42
CA PHE A 139 23.87 -31.95 3.30
C PHE A 139 23.86 -30.54 3.89
N LEU A 140 24.99 -30.04 4.39
CA LEU A 140 25.11 -28.70 4.98
C LEU A 140 24.90 -27.56 3.96
N HIS A 141 25.20 -27.79 2.67
CA HIS A 141 25.02 -26.77 1.62
C HIS A 141 23.72 -26.93 0.80
N SER A 142 23.03 -28.07 0.88
CA SER A 142 21.72 -28.26 0.20
C SER A 142 20.53 -27.81 1.04
N ILE A 143 20.64 -27.84 2.38
CA ILE A 143 19.59 -27.37 3.29
C ILE A 143 19.30 -25.86 3.10
N PRO A 144 20.29 -24.94 3.00
CA PRO A 144 20.01 -23.51 2.78
C PRO A 144 19.36 -23.23 1.42
N LEU A 145 19.66 -24.04 0.40
CA LEU A 145 19.10 -23.89 -0.95
C LEU A 145 17.62 -24.29 -1.00
N LEU A 146 17.21 -25.31 -0.23
CA LEU A 146 15.80 -25.72 -0.11
C LEU A 146 14.95 -24.69 0.64
N PHE A 147 15.54 -23.91 1.56
CA PHE A 147 14.85 -22.80 2.24
C PHE A 147 14.65 -21.57 1.33
N LEU A 148 15.47 -21.37 0.31
CA LEU A 148 15.31 -20.26 -0.65
C LEU A 148 14.15 -20.46 -1.65
N PHE A 149 13.70 -21.70 -1.86
CA PHE A 149 12.60 -22.04 -2.78
C PHE A 149 11.28 -22.44 -2.08
N SER A 150 11.24 -22.42 -0.74
CA SER A 150 10.05 -22.81 0.03
C SER A 150 9.22 -21.64 0.54
N PHE A 151 9.59 -20.40 0.23
CA PHE A 151 8.68 -19.28 0.45
C PHE A 151 7.71 -19.24 -0.75
N PRO A 152 6.39 -19.42 -0.54
CA PRO A 152 5.44 -19.00 -1.56
C PRO A 152 5.77 -17.54 -1.90
N PRO A 153 5.63 -17.10 -3.17
CA PRO A 153 5.77 -15.68 -3.48
C PRO A 153 4.89 -14.95 -2.47
N ALA A 154 5.50 -14.14 -1.60
CA ALA A 154 4.74 -13.26 -0.77
C ALA A 154 3.91 -12.44 -1.75
N SER A 155 2.60 -12.58 -1.74
CA SER A 155 1.74 -11.59 -2.36
C SER A 155 2.20 -10.27 -1.77
N LEU A 156 2.87 -9.46 -2.58
CA LEU A 156 3.16 -8.07 -2.27
C LEU A 156 1.78 -7.41 -2.14
N THR A 157 1.22 -7.45 -0.94
CA THR A 157 0.09 -6.61 -0.61
C THR A 157 0.62 -5.20 -0.67
N ILE A 158 0.21 -4.44 -1.70
CA ILE A 158 0.50 -3.03 -1.82
C ILE A 158 -0.06 -2.36 -0.55
N GLU A 159 0.79 -2.05 0.41
CA GLU A 159 0.38 -1.39 1.65
C GLU A 159 0.22 0.11 1.37
N ALA A 160 -0.87 0.47 0.67
CA ALA A 160 -1.18 1.83 0.25
C ALA A 160 -1.70 2.73 1.39
N PHE A 161 -1.90 2.18 2.59
CA PHE A 161 -2.48 2.87 3.73
C PHE A 161 -1.65 2.58 4.99
N THR A 162 -0.92 3.58 5.49
CA THR A 162 -0.15 3.45 6.72
C THR A 162 -1.03 3.62 7.96
N GLY A 163 -1.09 2.60 8.82
CA GLY A 163 -1.88 2.67 10.06
C GLY A 163 -3.38 2.53 9.79
N THR A 164 -4.20 3.38 10.41
CA THR A 164 -5.67 3.23 10.38
C THR A 164 -6.44 4.52 10.12
N TYR A 165 -5.78 5.68 10.15
CA TYR A 165 -6.41 7.00 10.05
C TYR A 165 -5.91 7.77 8.83
N GLY A 166 -6.85 8.20 7.99
CA GLY A 166 -6.61 9.11 6.87
C GLY A 166 -7.58 10.28 6.88
N ILE A 167 -7.39 11.26 5.99
CA ILE A 167 -8.28 12.42 5.86
C ILE A 167 -8.56 12.73 4.39
N ASN A 168 -9.79 13.09 4.09
CA ASN A 168 -10.18 13.62 2.79
C ASN A 168 -9.87 15.12 2.74
N TYR A 169 -8.99 15.52 1.82
CA TYR A 169 -8.68 16.91 1.53
C TYR A 169 -9.54 17.39 0.37
N GLY A 170 -10.83 17.62 0.68
CA GLY A 170 -11.78 18.29 -0.20
C GLY A 170 -11.42 19.76 -0.41
N ARG A 171 -11.67 20.26 -1.62
CA ARG A 171 -11.30 21.61 -2.07
C ARG A 171 -12.39 22.28 -2.88
N ILE A 172 -13.66 21.89 -2.71
CA ILE A 172 -14.79 22.64 -3.24
C ILE A 172 -15.03 23.85 -2.32
N ALA A 173 -14.04 24.74 -2.31
CA ALA A 173 -13.95 25.89 -1.44
C ALA A 173 -13.04 26.97 -2.05
N ASN A 174 -13.26 28.23 -1.69
CA ASN A 174 -12.42 29.35 -2.13
C ASN A 174 -11.74 30.12 -0.98
N ASN A 175 -11.83 29.62 0.25
CA ASN A 175 -11.38 30.30 1.46
C ASN A 175 -10.47 29.44 2.35
N ILE A 176 -9.99 28.29 1.86
CA ILE A 176 -9.12 27.36 2.58
C ILE A 176 -7.62 27.68 2.37
N PRO A 177 -6.71 27.16 3.23
CA PRO A 177 -5.28 27.44 3.11
C PRO A 177 -4.66 26.86 1.84
N SER A 178 -3.51 27.42 1.42
CA SER A 178 -2.72 26.87 0.32
C SER A 178 -2.23 25.44 0.62
N PRO A 179 -1.93 24.63 -0.41
CA PRO A 179 -1.40 23.28 -0.23
C PRO A 179 -0.21 23.17 0.73
N ASP A 180 0.76 24.10 0.70
CA ASP A 180 1.91 24.10 1.63
C ASP A 180 1.50 24.29 3.10
N LYS A 181 0.52 25.16 3.36
CA LYS A 181 -0.04 25.34 4.70
C LYS A 181 -0.81 24.10 5.14
N VAL A 182 -1.49 23.43 4.21
CA VAL A 182 -2.18 22.17 4.47
C VAL A 182 -1.20 21.06 4.83
N VAL A 183 -0.08 20.92 4.11
CA VAL A 183 0.99 19.98 4.47
C VAL A 183 1.51 20.26 5.89
N THR A 184 1.74 21.54 6.23
CA THR A 184 2.16 21.93 7.57
C THR A 184 1.16 21.50 8.63
N LEU A 185 -0.13 21.75 8.38
CA LEU A 185 -1.23 21.34 9.26
C LEU A 185 -1.28 19.81 9.45
N LEU A 186 -1.23 19.05 8.36
CA LEU A 186 -1.32 17.60 8.38
C LEU A 186 -0.15 16.95 9.14
N ARG A 187 1.07 17.46 8.94
CA ARG A 187 2.25 17.02 9.69
C ARG A 187 2.13 17.33 11.17
N ALA A 188 1.63 18.52 11.54
CA ALA A 188 1.38 18.88 12.93
C ALA A 188 0.30 17.98 13.57
N ALA A 189 -0.74 17.66 12.81
CA ALA A 189 -1.80 16.73 13.23
C ALA A 189 -1.37 15.25 13.23
N LYS A 190 -0.17 14.94 12.71
CA LYS A 190 0.36 13.57 12.53
C LYS A 190 -0.56 12.69 11.66
N ILE A 191 -1.22 13.28 10.68
CA ILE A 191 -2.05 12.57 9.71
C ILE A 191 -1.17 12.27 8.50
N LYS A 192 -0.97 10.98 8.19
CA LYS A 192 -0.09 10.55 7.10
C LYS A 192 -0.83 10.29 5.79
N ASN A 193 -2.01 9.64 5.86
CA ASN A 193 -2.78 9.27 4.68
C ASN A 193 -3.75 10.38 4.30
N VAL A 194 -3.71 10.81 3.04
CA VAL A 194 -4.54 11.89 2.51
C VAL A 194 -5.17 11.44 1.20
N ARG A 195 -6.46 11.71 1.03
CA ARG A 195 -7.17 11.48 -0.24
C ARG A 195 -7.60 12.82 -0.82
N ILE A 196 -7.34 13.02 -2.11
CA ILE A 196 -7.84 14.16 -2.91
C ILE A 196 -8.71 13.66 -4.06
N TYR A 197 -9.64 14.49 -4.51
CA TYR A 197 -10.68 14.15 -5.48
C TYR A 197 -10.33 14.51 -6.94
N ASP A 198 -9.06 14.81 -7.18
CA ASP A 198 -8.50 15.17 -8.48
C ASP A 198 -7.00 14.78 -8.51
N ALA A 199 -6.26 15.30 -9.49
CA ALA A 199 -4.79 15.20 -9.54
C ALA A 199 -4.13 16.59 -9.69
N ASP A 200 -4.57 17.57 -8.91
CA ASP A 200 -4.07 18.95 -8.95
C ASP A 200 -2.57 19.04 -8.66
N HIS A 201 -1.83 19.60 -9.62
CA HIS A 201 -0.37 19.66 -9.58
C HIS A 201 0.16 20.56 -8.47
N SER A 202 -0.61 21.56 -8.00
CA SER A 202 -0.17 22.40 -6.89
C SER A 202 -0.11 21.63 -5.58
N VAL A 203 -1.07 20.72 -5.35
CA VAL A 203 -1.04 19.78 -4.21
C VAL A 203 0.06 18.74 -4.38
N LEU A 204 0.18 18.14 -5.56
CA LEU A 204 1.23 17.15 -5.80
C LEU A 204 2.64 17.71 -5.54
N LYS A 205 2.89 18.97 -5.95
CA LYS A 205 4.15 19.67 -5.68
C LYS A 205 4.33 19.96 -4.20
N ALA A 206 3.32 20.48 -3.50
CA ALA A 206 3.42 20.80 -2.08
C ALA A 206 3.67 19.55 -1.22
N PHE A 207 3.16 18.38 -1.62
CA PHE A 207 3.36 17.11 -0.92
C PHE A 207 4.72 16.47 -1.17
N SER A 208 5.51 16.98 -2.13
CA SER A 208 6.82 16.46 -2.50
C SER A 208 7.80 16.51 -1.33
N GLY A 209 8.44 15.37 -1.03
CA GLY A 209 9.44 15.25 0.04
C GLY A 209 8.87 15.33 1.47
N THR A 210 7.56 15.37 1.64
CA THR A 210 6.92 15.56 2.96
C THR A 210 6.75 14.28 3.77
N GLY A 211 6.76 13.12 3.08
CA GLY A 211 6.45 11.81 3.65
C GLY A 211 4.96 11.53 3.87
N LEU A 212 4.07 12.45 3.47
CA LEU A 212 2.63 12.23 3.43
C LEU A 212 2.26 11.35 2.22
N GLU A 213 1.30 10.46 2.40
CA GLU A 213 0.84 9.51 1.39
C GLU A 213 -0.48 9.98 0.76
N LEU A 214 -0.53 10.00 -0.58
CA LEU A 214 -1.65 10.50 -1.35
C LEU A 214 -2.38 9.38 -2.10
N VAL A 215 -3.70 9.38 -1.96
CA VAL A 215 -4.62 8.80 -2.96
C VAL A 215 -5.14 9.97 -3.79
N ILE A 216 -4.84 9.96 -5.08
CA ILE A 216 -5.39 10.91 -6.05
C ILE A 216 -6.61 10.30 -6.75
N SER A 217 -7.40 11.10 -7.45
CA SER A 217 -8.59 10.59 -8.13
C SER A 217 -8.65 10.98 -9.60
N ILE A 218 -9.25 10.10 -10.40
CA ILE A 218 -9.79 10.42 -11.71
C ILE A 218 -11.26 10.78 -11.51
N PRO A 219 -11.64 12.05 -11.68
CA PRO A 219 -13.04 12.49 -11.56
C PRO A 219 -13.98 11.76 -12.53
N ASN A 220 -15.27 11.71 -12.17
CA ASN A 220 -16.29 10.94 -12.89
C ASN A 220 -16.43 11.38 -14.37
N GLU A 221 -16.25 12.66 -14.64
CA GLU A 221 -16.34 13.25 -15.99
C GLU A 221 -15.27 12.72 -16.97
N TYR A 222 -14.14 12.20 -16.47
CA TYR A 222 -13.09 11.63 -17.31
C TYR A 222 -13.27 10.13 -17.59
N LEU A 223 -14.22 9.45 -16.94
CA LEU A 223 -14.32 7.99 -17.03
C LEU A 223 -14.65 7.50 -18.44
N LYS A 224 -15.49 8.23 -19.19
CA LYS A 224 -15.81 7.89 -20.58
C LYS A 224 -14.57 7.91 -21.45
N ASP A 225 -13.79 8.99 -21.37
CA ASP A 225 -12.56 9.17 -22.15
C ASP A 225 -11.49 8.12 -21.78
N MET A 226 -11.30 7.88 -20.46
CA MET A 226 -10.34 6.89 -19.97
C MET A 226 -10.71 5.47 -20.38
N SER A 227 -12.00 5.14 -20.44
CA SER A 227 -12.47 3.84 -20.88
C SER A 227 -12.38 3.64 -22.38
N ALA A 228 -12.63 4.70 -23.17
CA ALA A 228 -12.69 4.60 -24.62
C ALA A 228 -11.31 4.42 -25.28
N ASN A 229 -10.24 4.93 -24.65
CA ASN A 229 -8.90 4.93 -25.26
C ASN A 229 -7.78 4.72 -24.22
N GLU A 230 -7.00 3.65 -24.38
CA GLU A 230 -5.85 3.35 -23.54
C GLU A 230 -4.79 4.47 -23.55
N ASP A 231 -4.64 5.20 -24.65
CA ASP A 231 -3.67 6.30 -24.75
C ASP A 231 -4.07 7.48 -23.87
N HIS A 232 -5.36 7.71 -23.63
CA HIS A 232 -5.81 8.74 -22.68
C HIS A 232 -5.42 8.37 -21.26
N ALA A 233 -5.61 7.12 -20.85
CA ALA A 233 -5.16 6.63 -19.55
C ALA A 233 -3.63 6.69 -19.42
N MET A 234 -2.89 6.27 -20.45
CA MET A 234 -1.43 6.36 -20.50
C MET A 234 -0.93 7.80 -20.35
N ASN A 235 -1.49 8.73 -21.11
CA ASN A 235 -1.11 10.14 -21.06
C ASN A 235 -1.45 10.76 -19.71
N TRP A 236 -2.61 10.41 -19.13
CA TRP A 236 -2.98 10.86 -17.80
C TRP A 236 -1.97 10.41 -16.74
N VAL A 237 -1.54 9.14 -16.75
CA VAL A 237 -0.53 8.64 -15.79
C VAL A 237 0.82 9.34 -16.01
N LYS A 238 1.25 9.52 -17.27
CA LYS A 238 2.49 10.24 -17.61
C LYS A 238 2.48 11.71 -17.20
N GLN A 239 1.31 12.35 -17.11
CA GLN A 239 1.18 13.76 -16.76
C GLN A 239 0.97 13.97 -15.25
N ASN A 240 0.21 13.08 -14.60
CA ASN A 240 -0.32 13.30 -13.25
C ASN A 240 0.32 12.41 -12.19
N VAL A 241 1.08 11.38 -12.57
CA VAL A 241 1.68 10.42 -11.64
C VAL A 241 3.20 10.38 -11.82
N GLN A 242 3.66 9.97 -13.01
CA GLN A 242 5.07 9.71 -13.28
C GLN A 242 6.02 10.89 -12.93
N PRO A 243 5.67 12.17 -13.22
CA PRO A 243 6.57 13.29 -12.96
C PRO A 243 6.74 13.65 -11.48
N PHE A 244 5.87 13.13 -10.60
CA PHE A 244 5.87 13.46 -9.18
C PHE A 244 6.52 12.38 -8.31
N LEU A 245 6.87 11.24 -8.91
CA LEU A 245 7.54 10.13 -8.24
C LEU A 245 9.07 10.23 -8.38
N PRO A 246 9.84 9.81 -7.36
CA PRO A 246 9.38 9.23 -6.09
C PRO A 246 9.11 10.25 -4.97
N GLU A 247 9.36 11.54 -5.17
CA GLU A 247 9.36 12.53 -4.10
C GLU A 247 7.97 12.75 -3.47
N THR A 248 6.91 12.72 -4.27
CA THR A 248 5.53 12.75 -3.79
C THR A 248 5.00 11.32 -3.68
N LEU A 249 4.63 10.87 -2.48
CA LEU A 249 4.20 9.48 -2.26
C LEU A 249 2.75 9.25 -2.71
N ILE A 250 2.54 9.16 -4.02
CA ILE A 250 1.26 8.70 -4.59
C ILE A 250 1.15 7.19 -4.36
N ARG A 251 0.23 6.77 -3.49
CA ARG A 251 -0.01 5.38 -3.09
C ARG A 251 -1.23 4.76 -3.74
N GLY A 252 -2.13 5.57 -4.29
CA GLY A 252 -3.27 5.05 -5.01
C GLY A 252 -3.93 6.04 -5.95
N ILE A 253 -4.73 5.49 -6.85
CA ILE A 253 -5.59 6.22 -7.79
C ILE A 253 -7.01 5.69 -7.62
N ALA A 254 -7.92 6.55 -7.16
CA ALA A 254 -9.35 6.26 -7.12
C ALA A 254 -9.99 6.59 -8.48
N ILE A 255 -10.58 5.60 -9.12
CA ILE A 255 -11.23 5.69 -10.42
C ILE A 255 -12.69 6.01 -10.20
N GLY A 256 -13.05 7.29 -10.32
CA GLY A 256 -14.37 7.79 -9.98
C GLY A 256 -14.70 7.73 -8.49
N ASN A 257 -15.87 8.27 -8.16
CA ASN A 257 -16.43 8.30 -6.82
C ASN A 257 -17.95 8.07 -6.89
N GLU A 258 -18.44 7.06 -6.19
CA GLU A 258 -19.86 6.71 -6.07
C GLU A 258 -20.58 6.52 -7.41
N VAL A 259 -19.87 5.98 -8.40
CA VAL A 259 -20.37 5.80 -9.76
C VAL A 259 -21.54 4.80 -9.78
N LEU A 260 -21.30 3.57 -9.33
CA LEU A 260 -22.35 2.56 -9.22
C LEU A 260 -23.34 2.92 -8.11
N GLY A 261 -24.63 2.79 -8.39
CA GLY A 261 -25.70 3.24 -7.49
C GLY A 261 -26.10 4.71 -7.69
N GLY A 262 -25.32 5.49 -8.44
CA GLY A 262 -25.66 6.86 -8.85
C GLY A 262 -26.67 6.93 -10.02
N SER A 263 -27.02 8.14 -10.46
CA SER A 263 -28.03 8.36 -11.51
C SER A 263 -27.52 8.25 -12.95
N ASP A 264 -26.20 8.38 -13.18
CA ASP A 264 -25.62 8.30 -14.53
C ASP A 264 -25.26 6.85 -14.88
N PHE A 265 -26.21 6.15 -15.50
CA PHE A 265 -26.05 4.77 -15.94
C PHE A 265 -24.99 4.59 -17.03
N GLU A 266 -24.66 5.62 -17.82
CA GLU A 266 -23.59 5.50 -18.82
C GLU A 266 -22.24 5.34 -18.13
N LEU A 267 -22.01 6.06 -17.03
CA LEU A 267 -20.79 5.93 -16.22
C LEU A 267 -20.64 4.53 -15.59
N TRP A 268 -21.73 3.82 -15.32
CA TRP A 268 -21.66 2.45 -14.80
C TRP A 268 -21.01 1.51 -15.81
N THR A 269 -21.29 1.72 -17.10
CA THR A 269 -20.81 0.85 -18.19
C THR A 269 -19.33 1.04 -18.50
N VAL A 270 -18.77 2.23 -18.23
CA VAL A 270 -17.39 2.59 -18.58
C VAL A 270 -16.41 2.47 -17.41
N LEU A 271 -16.90 2.35 -16.17
CA LEU A 271 -16.06 2.31 -14.96
C LEU A 271 -14.99 1.21 -15.00
N LEU A 272 -15.37 -0.02 -15.38
CA LEU A 272 -14.43 -1.14 -15.47
C LEU A 272 -13.36 -0.91 -16.54
N GLY A 273 -13.75 -0.38 -17.70
CA GLY A 273 -12.83 -0.08 -18.79
C GLY A 273 -11.81 0.98 -18.39
N ALA A 274 -12.27 2.06 -17.75
CA ALA A 274 -11.40 3.10 -17.21
C ALA A 274 -10.40 2.53 -16.19
N ALA A 275 -10.88 1.72 -15.23
CA ALA A 275 -10.01 1.13 -14.21
C ALA A 275 -8.94 0.20 -14.81
N LYS A 276 -9.32 -0.63 -15.79
CA LYS A 276 -8.39 -1.51 -16.52
C LYS A 276 -7.36 -0.71 -17.31
N ASN A 277 -7.77 0.32 -18.04
CA ASN A 277 -6.86 1.11 -18.86
C ASN A 277 -5.82 1.86 -18.01
N VAL A 278 -6.23 2.41 -16.86
CA VAL A 278 -5.33 3.09 -15.94
C VAL A 278 -4.36 2.11 -15.26
N HIS A 279 -4.84 0.94 -14.83
CA HIS A 279 -3.97 -0.11 -14.32
C HIS A 279 -2.97 -0.57 -15.38
N ASN A 280 -3.41 -0.79 -16.63
CA ASN A 280 -2.54 -1.19 -17.73
C ASN A 280 -1.48 -0.12 -18.04
N ALA A 281 -1.82 1.16 -17.92
CA ALA A 281 -0.88 2.25 -18.05
C ALA A 281 0.20 2.21 -16.95
N LEU A 282 -0.20 2.01 -15.68
CA LEU A 282 0.75 1.82 -14.58
C LEU A 282 1.68 0.64 -14.84
N LYS A 283 1.12 -0.49 -15.27
CA LYS A 283 1.88 -1.71 -15.63
C LYS A 283 2.92 -1.46 -16.71
N LYS A 284 2.51 -0.83 -17.81
CA LYS A 284 3.40 -0.49 -18.95
C LYS A 284 4.53 0.46 -18.53
N LEU A 285 4.34 1.24 -17.47
CA LEU A 285 5.33 2.16 -16.90
C LEU A 285 6.12 1.57 -15.71
N GLY A 286 5.81 0.34 -15.28
CA GLY A 286 6.45 -0.30 -14.11
C GLY A 286 6.11 0.38 -12.78
N LEU A 287 4.90 0.94 -12.66
CA LEU A 287 4.43 1.67 -11.47
C LEU A 287 3.34 0.90 -10.69
N ASP A 288 2.89 -0.24 -11.17
CA ASP A 288 1.78 -1.02 -10.60
C ASP A 288 2.11 -1.65 -9.23
N ASP A 289 3.38 -1.90 -8.94
CA ASP A 289 3.82 -2.44 -7.64
C ASP A 289 3.65 -1.45 -6.47
N GLY A 290 3.59 -0.14 -6.75
CA GLY A 290 3.60 0.91 -5.74
C GLY A 290 2.30 1.69 -5.61
N ILE A 291 1.35 1.51 -6.54
CA ILE A 291 0.17 2.36 -6.68
C ILE A 291 -1.09 1.50 -6.80
N GLN A 292 -1.93 1.54 -5.78
CA GLN A 292 -3.17 0.79 -5.74
C GLN A 292 -4.29 1.47 -6.54
N ILE A 293 -4.95 0.72 -7.42
CA ILE A 293 -6.15 1.20 -8.13
C ILE A 293 -7.40 0.84 -7.32
N THR A 294 -8.28 1.81 -7.06
CA THR A 294 -9.53 1.57 -6.33
C THR A 294 -10.70 2.31 -6.99
N THR A 295 -11.93 2.05 -6.54
CA THR A 295 -13.07 2.94 -6.78
C THR A 295 -13.92 2.99 -5.51
N ALA A 296 -14.42 4.16 -5.15
CA ALA A 296 -15.21 4.33 -3.93
C ALA A 296 -16.71 4.16 -4.23
N HIS A 297 -17.40 3.43 -3.37
CA HIS A 297 -18.83 3.14 -3.48
C HIS A 297 -19.61 3.74 -2.31
N SER A 298 -20.76 4.35 -2.56
CA SER A 298 -21.73 4.65 -1.51
C SER A 298 -22.49 3.38 -1.12
N GLN A 299 -23.28 3.45 -0.04
CA GLN A 299 -24.18 2.36 0.34
C GLN A 299 -25.35 2.16 -0.66
N ALA A 300 -25.54 3.05 -1.64
CA ALA A 300 -26.58 2.91 -2.67
C ALA A 300 -26.37 1.69 -3.59
N VAL A 301 -25.20 1.04 -3.54
CA VAL A 301 -24.93 -0.22 -4.22
C VAL A 301 -25.61 -1.42 -3.56
N PHE A 302 -26.05 -1.29 -2.30
CA PHE A 302 -26.66 -2.38 -1.54
C PHE A 302 -28.20 -2.35 -1.65
N SER A 303 -28.83 -3.53 -1.70
CA SER A 303 -30.30 -3.66 -1.68
C SER A 303 -30.87 -3.51 -0.27
N ASN A 304 -30.08 -3.91 0.72
CA ASN A 304 -30.40 -3.92 2.13
C ASN A 304 -29.08 -3.93 2.89
N SER A 305 -29.05 -3.34 4.07
CA SER A 305 -27.86 -3.34 4.95
C SER A 305 -28.18 -3.72 6.40
N PHE A 306 -29.45 -4.02 6.69
CA PHE A 306 -29.92 -4.43 8.01
C PHE A 306 -30.77 -5.73 7.94
N PRO A 307 -30.48 -6.75 8.78
CA PRO A 307 -29.27 -6.86 9.60
C PRO A 307 -28.01 -7.03 8.71
N PRO A 308 -26.79 -6.71 9.18
CA PRO A 308 -25.58 -6.69 8.35
C PRO A 308 -25.37 -7.95 7.51
N SER A 309 -25.59 -9.14 8.08
CA SER A 309 -25.39 -10.44 7.39
C SER A 309 -26.37 -10.74 6.25
N SER A 310 -27.40 -9.91 6.09
CA SER A 310 -28.35 -10.00 4.99
C SER A 310 -27.94 -9.21 3.76
N CYS A 311 -26.96 -8.30 3.90
CA CYS A 311 -26.60 -7.33 2.88
C CYS A 311 -26.16 -8.00 1.57
N LYS A 312 -26.66 -7.45 0.46
CA LYS A 312 -26.32 -7.86 -0.91
C LYS A 312 -26.21 -6.64 -1.80
N PHE A 313 -25.47 -6.77 -2.89
CA PHE A 313 -25.53 -5.78 -3.96
C PHE A 313 -26.92 -5.80 -4.62
N ARG A 314 -27.44 -4.63 -4.99
CA ARG A 314 -28.67 -4.53 -5.79
C ARG A 314 -28.50 -5.29 -7.09
N GLU A 315 -29.55 -5.97 -7.54
CA GLU A 315 -29.49 -6.82 -8.75
C GLU A 315 -29.02 -6.04 -9.99
N ASN A 316 -29.54 -4.83 -10.19
CA ASN A 316 -29.15 -3.97 -11.31
C ASN A 316 -27.71 -3.46 -11.23
N VAL A 317 -27.13 -3.37 -10.02
CA VAL A 317 -25.73 -2.99 -9.78
C VAL A 317 -24.80 -4.20 -9.90
N ALA A 318 -25.26 -5.39 -9.49
CA ALA A 318 -24.45 -6.60 -9.40
C ALA A 318 -23.82 -7.01 -10.74
N GLN A 319 -24.50 -6.75 -11.87
CA GLN A 319 -23.98 -7.01 -13.22
C GLN A 319 -22.71 -6.21 -13.55
N TYR A 320 -22.55 -5.02 -12.96
CA TYR A 320 -21.36 -4.17 -13.12
C TYR A 320 -20.35 -4.39 -11.99
N MET A 321 -20.86 -4.60 -10.76
CA MET A 321 -20.04 -4.80 -9.57
C MET A 321 -19.22 -6.09 -9.66
N LYS A 322 -19.81 -7.23 -10.02
CA LYS A 322 -19.09 -8.52 -10.02
C LYS A 322 -17.87 -8.54 -10.95
N PRO A 323 -17.94 -8.05 -12.20
CA PRO A 323 -16.75 -7.90 -13.04
C PRO A 323 -15.68 -6.96 -12.47
N LEU A 324 -16.10 -5.90 -11.77
CA LEU A 324 -15.19 -4.96 -11.12
C LEU A 324 -14.48 -5.59 -9.92
N LEU A 325 -15.22 -6.31 -9.07
CA LEU A 325 -14.66 -7.10 -7.96
C LEU A 325 -13.70 -8.18 -8.48
N GLN A 326 -14.02 -8.84 -9.59
CA GLN A 326 -13.13 -9.83 -10.21
C GLN A 326 -11.79 -9.21 -10.59
N PHE A 327 -11.82 -8.03 -11.21
CA PHE A 327 -10.63 -7.30 -11.60
C PHE A 327 -9.83 -6.85 -10.37
N PHE A 328 -10.48 -6.23 -9.38
CA PHE A 328 -9.82 -5.79 -8.15
C PHE A 328 -9.22 -6.94 -7.35
N SER A 329 -9.89 -8.10 -7.29
CA SER A 329 -9.34 -9.31 -6.69
C SER A 329 -8.08 -9.81 -7.40
N GLN A 330 -7.96 -9.64 -8.72
CA GLN A 330 -6.78 -10.06 -9.50
C GLN A 330 -5.58 -9.16 -9.26
N ILE A 331 -5.81 -7.88 -8.96
CA ILE A 331 -4.75 -6.89 -8.73
C ILE A 331 -4.51 -6.60 -7.24
N GLY A 332 -5.19 -7.31 -6.33
CA GLY A 332 -5.04 -7.16 -4.89
C GLY A 332 -5.61 -5.85 -4.32
N SER A 333 -6.63 -5.27 -4.98
CA SER A 333 -7.27 -4.04 -4.55
C SER A 333 -8.45 -4.29 -3.59
N PRO A 334 -8.67 -3.40 -2.60
CA PRO A 334 -9.77 -3.49 -1.65
C PRO A 334 -11.09 -3.04 -2.27
N PHE A 335 -12.18 -3.36 -1.57
CA PHE A 335 -13.46 -2.71 -1.74
C PHE A 335 -13.48 -1.41 -0.93
N CYS A 336 -13.63 -0.27 -1.60
CA CYS A 336 -13.67 1.03 -0.94
C CYS A 336 -15.12 1.50 -0.72
N LEU A 337 -15.47 1.80 0.52
CA LEU A 337 -16.82 2.17 0.94
C LEU A 337 -16.84 3.57 1.54
N ASN A 338 -17.74 4.42 1.06
CA ASN A 338 -18.16 5.65 1.72
C ASN A 338 -19.28 5.29 2.71
N ALA A 339 -18.98 5.36 4.01
CA ALA A 339 -19.85 4.87 5.08
C ALA A 339 -20.19 6.01 6.04
N TYR A 340 -21.46 6.46 6.03
CA TYR A 340 -21.91 7.58 6.84
C TYR A 340 -23.02 7.15 7.81
N PRO A 341 -22.68 6.86 9.08
CA PRO A 341 -23.67 6.72 10.14
C PRO A 341 -24.57 7.96 10.29
N PHE A 342 -24.03 9.16 10.03
CA PHE A 342 -24.79 10.41 9.99
C PHE A 342 -25.97 10.32 9.00
N LEU A 343 -25.71 9.95 7.74
CA LEU A 343 -26.77 9.88 6.72
C LEU A 343 -27.80 8.78 7.03
N ALA A 344 -27.34 7.63 7.54
CA ALA A 344 -28.23 6.57 7.96
C ALA A 344 -29.17 7.04 9.08
N TYR A 345 -28.63 7.66 10.15
CA TYR A 345 -29.45 8.23 11.22
C TYR A 345 -30.42 9.30 10.70
N MET A 346 -29.95 10.22 9.84
CA MET A 346 -30.80 11.26 9.27
C MET A 346 -31.96 10.71 8.43
N SER A 347 -31.80 9.53 7.83
CA SER A 347 -32.85 8.88 7.04
C SER A 347 -33.93 8.18 7.88
N ASP A 348 -33.62 7.80 9.11
CA ASP A 348 -34.53 7.07 10.00
C ASP A 348 -34.23 7.35 11.49
N PRO A 349 -34.39 8.62 11.94
CA PRO A 349 -34.04 9.02 13.30
C PRO A 349 -35.00 8.45 14.36
N GLU A 350 -36.17 7.95 13.94
CA GLU A 350 -37.17 7.34 14.83
C GLU A 350 -36.75 5.94 15.29
N ASN A 351 -36.11 5.17 14.41
CA ASN A 351 -35.73 3.78 14.70
C ASN A 351 -34.24 3.60 14.96
N ILE A 352 -33.39 4.53 14.53
CA ILE A 352 -31.95 4.47 14.76
C ILE A 352 -31.59 5.23 16.03
N ASP A 353 -31.07 4.53 17.04
CA ASP A 353 -30.50 5.17 18.23
C ASP A 353 -29.28 6.02 17.85
N ILE A 354 -29.34 7.32 18.12
CA ILE A 354 -28.22 8.23 17.85
C ILE A 354 -26.94 7.81 18.58
N ASN A 355 -27.05 7.18 19.76
CA ASN A 355 -25.88 6.71 20.51
C ASN A 355 -25.14 5.60 19.75
N TYR A 356 -25.89 4.73 19.07
CA TYR A 356 -25.33 3.69 18.20
C TYR A 356 -24.59 4.28 17.00
N ALA A 357 -25.10 5.38 16.43
CA ALA A 357 -24.42 6.12 15.36
C ALA A 357 -23.19 6.90 15.83
N LEU A 358 -23.16 7.34 17.10
CA LEU A 358 -22.10 8.17 17.70
C LEU A 358 -21.02 7.41 18.48
N PHE A 359 -21.03 6.07 18.46
CA PHE A 359 -20.16 5.21 19.27
C PHE A 359 -20.30 5.46 20.79
N LEU A 360 -21.48 5.87 21.24
CA LEU A 360 -21.80 6.05 22.65
C LEU A 360 -22.40 4.76 23.22
N SER A 361 -22.59 4.72 24.54
CA SER A 361 -23.24 3.59 25.19
C SER A 361 -24.65 3.41 24.64
N THR A 362 -24.93 2.23 24.09
CA THR A 362 -26.20 1.87 23.47
C THR A 362 -26.52 0.40 23.78
N LYS A 363 -27.75 -0.02 23.50
CA LYS A 363 -28.10 -1.45 23.45
C LYS A 363 -27.50 -2.15 22.23
N GLY A 364 -27.06 -1.40 21.22
CA GLY A 364 -26.54 -1.96 19.98
C GLY A 364 -27.59 -2.74 19.19
N ILE A 365 -27.13 -3.54 18.24
CA ILE A 365 -27.98 -4.47 17.48
C ILE A 365 -27.37 -5.87 17.49
N ASP A 366 -28.23 -6.89 17.56
CA ASP A 366 -27.84 -8.28 17.39
C ASP A 366 -28.23 -8.74 15.97
N ASP A 367 -27.26 -9.27 15.24
CA ASP A 367 -27.52 -9.87 13.95
C ASP A 367 -28.12 -11.29 14.14
N PRO A 368 -29.36 -11.56 13.69
CA PRO A 368 -30.06 -12.80 14.02
C PRO A 368 -29.45 -14.04 13.36
N LYS A 369 -28.74 -13.89 12.24
CA LYS A 369 -28.16 -15.00 11.47
C LYS A 369 -26.77 -15.36 11.99
N THR A 370 -25.92 -14.36 12.21
CA THR A 370 -24.53 -14.54 12.63
C THR A 370 -24.36 -14.55 14.15
N ARG A 371 -25.36 -14.08 14.90
CA ARG A 371 -25.34 -13.91 16.35
C ARG A 371 -24.25 -12.94 16.82
N LEU A 372 -23.76 -12.09 15.91
CA LEU A 372 -22.80 -11.04 16.20
C LEU A 372 -23.51 -9.82 16.77
N HIS A 373 -22.89 -9.23 17.78
CA HIS A 373 -23.34 -8.00 18.41
C HIS A 373 -22.57 -6.81 17.85
N TYR A 374 -23.29 -5.75 17.49
CA TYR A 374 -22.73 -4.49 17.02
C TYR A 374 -23.09 -3.38 18.01
N ASP A 375 -22.08 -2.86 18.68
CA ASP A 375 -22.21 -1.74 19.62
C ASP A 375 -22.11 -0.37 18.94
N ASN A 376 -21.77 -0.33 17.65
CA ASN A 376 -21.69 0.88 16.85
C ASN A 376 -22.06 0.66 15.38
N MET A 377 -22.64 1.69 14.76
CA MET A 377 -23.16 1.61 13.39
C MET A 377 -22.07 1.45 12.32
N LEU A 378 -20.91 2.07 12.49
CA LEU A 378 -19.86 2.01 11.47
C LEU A 378 -19.37 0.56 11.28
N ASP A 379 -19.16 -0.18 12.37
CA ASP A 379 -18.77 -1.59 12.29
C ASP A 379 -19.85 -2.43 11.60
N ALA A 380 -21.14 -2.14 11.83
CA ALA A 380 -22.23 -2.80 11.13
C ALA A 380 -22.30 -2.46 9.63
N GLN A 381 -22.04 -1.21 9.25
CA GLN A 381 -21.98 -0.80 7.83
C GLN A 381 -20.80 -1.46 7.10
N ILE A 382 -19.65 -1.61 7.75
CA ILE A 382 -18.49 -2.33 7.21
C ILE A 382 -18.81 -3.82 7.06
N ASP A 383 -19.43 -4.45 8.06
CA ASP A 383 -19.77 -5.87 8.00
C ASP A 383 -20.92 -6.18 7.04
N ALA A 384 -21.82 -5.22 6.79
CA ALA A 384 -22.77 -5.29 5.69
C ALA A 384 -22.05 -5.34 4.34
N ALA A 385 -21.00 -4.54 4.13
CA ALA A 385 -20.20 -4.62 2.91
C ALA A 385 -19.47 -5.98 2.80
N TYR A 386 -18.89 -6.49 3.89
CA TYR A 386 -18.30 -7.84 3.90
C TYR A 386 -19.32 -8.93 3.57
N ALA A 387 -20.55 -8.84 4.08
CA ALA A 387 -21.61 -9.79 3.75
C ALA A 387 -21.99 -9.75 2.27
N ALA A 388 -22.09 -8.56 1.67
CA ALA A 388 -22.35 -8.40 0.23
C ALA A 388 -21.20 -8.95 -0.64
N LEU A 389 -19.95 -8.73 -0.22
CA LEU A 389 -18.78 -9.32 -0.87
C LEU A 389 -18.79 -10.84 -0.79
N GLU A 390 -19.13 -11.40 0.37
CA GLU A 390 -19.23 -12.85 0.57
C GLU A 390 -20.33 -13.48 -0.30
N ASP A 391 -21.52 -12.86 -0.38
CA ASP A 391 -22.61 -13.28 -1.29
C ASP A 391 -22.18 -13.20 -2.76
N ALA A 392 -21.34 -12.22 -3.12
CA ALA A 392 -20.79 -12.07 -4.46
C ALA A 392 -19.59 -12.98 -4.77
N GLY A 393 -19.06 -13.74 -3.78
CA GLY A 393 -17.95 -14.67 -3.94
C GLY A 393 -16.55 -14.12 -3.61
N TYR A 394 -16.45 -12.95 -2.99
CA TYR A 394 -15.19 -12.23 -2.70
C TYR A 394 -14.93 -12.08 -1.20
N LYS A 395 -15.10 -13.17 -0.45
CA LYS A 395 -15.05 -13.18 1.03
C LYS A 395 -13.75 -12.65 1.66
N ASP A 396 -12.64 -12.73 0.93
CA ASP A 396 -11.28 -12.39 1.38
C ASP A 396 -10.86 -10.95 0.99
N MET A 397 -11.70 -10.23 0.23
CA MET A 397 -11.43 -8.86 -0.19
C MET A 397 -11.55 -7.90 1.01
N GLU A 398 -10.50 -7.10 1.26
CA GLU A 398 -10.49 -6.09 2.32
C GLU A 398 -11.51 -4.98 2.04
N VAL A 399 -12.17 -4.48 3.09
CA VAL A 399 -12.97 -3.25 3.03
C VAL A 399 -12.18 -2.09 3.64
N ILE A 400 -12.02 -1.00 2.89
CA ILE A 400 -11.47 0.28 3.39
C ILE A 400 -12.58 1.33 3.35
N VAL A 401 -12.75 2.07 4.45
CA VAL A 401 -13.69 3.19 4.48
C VAL A 401 -13.01 4.41 3.84
N THR A 402 -13.46 4.83 2.68
CA THR A 402 -12.87 5.95 1.94
C THR A 402 -13.47 7.29 2.29
N GLU A 403 -14.64 7.30 2.92
CA GLU A 403 -15.23 8.48 3.52
C GLU A 403 -16.13 8.10 4.70
N THR A 404 -15.99 8.86 5.78
CA THR A 404 -16.92 8.82 6.90
C THR A 404 -16.79 10.08 7.73
N GLY A 405 -17.89 10.63 8.23
CA GLY A 405 -17.87 11.90 8.95
C GLY A 405 -19.25 12.25 9.50
N TRP A 406 -19.31 13.40 10.16
CA TRP A 406 -20.54 13.93 10.74
C TRP A 406 -20.55 15.46 10.63
N ALA A 407 -21.60 16.03 10.05
CA ALA A 407 -21.70 17.46 9.82
C ALA A 407 -21.93 18.22 11.14
N SER A 408 -21.25 19.36 11.32
CA SER A 408 -21.37 20.18 12.53
C SER A 408 -22.50 21.20 12.50
N ARG A 409 -23.15 21.38 11.34
CA ARG A 409 -24.26 22.29 11.11
C ARG A 409 -25.03 21.84 9.87
N GLY A 410 -26.35 21.75 9.96
CA GLY A 410 -27.23 21.42 8.84
C GLY A 410 -28.36 22.43 8.66
N ASP A 411 -29.27 22.10 7.75
CA ASP A 411 -30.56 22.78 7.58
C ASP A 411 -31.51 22.48 8.77
N ASP A 412 -32.68 23.12 8.80
CA ASP A 412 -33.64 22.98 9.91
C ASP A 412 -34.14 21.52 10.09
N ASN A 413 -34.17 20.74 9.01
CA ASN A 413 -34.52 19.32 9.02
C ASN A 413 -33.31 18.39 9.27
N GLU A 414 -32.13 18.96 9.55
CA GLU A 414 -30.88 18.24 9.82
C GLU A 414 -30.44 18.38 11.29
N GLU A 415 -31.37 18.19 12.23
CA GLU A 415 -31.15 18.47 13.66
C GLU A 415 -29.95 17.74 14.28
N ALA A 416 -29.56 16.58 13.73
CA ALA A 416 -28.40 15.83 14.21
C ALA A 416 -27.06 16.48 13.83
N ALA A 417 -27.04 17.38 12.86
CA ALA A 417 -25.86 18.09 12.40
C ALA A 417 -25.49 19.23 13.37
N THR A 418 -24.86 18.86 14.49
CA THR A 418 -24.43 19.79 15.54
C THR A 418 -22.95 19.65 15.80
N VAL A 419 -22.32 20.74 16.29
CA VAL A 419 -20.91 20.72 16.72
C VAL A 419 -20.68 19.64 17.78
N GLY A 420 -21.64 19.41 18.68
CA GLY A 420 -21.55 18.39 19.73
C GLY A 420 -21.51 16.97 19.16
N ASN A 421 -22.41 16.64 18.22
CA ASN A 421 -22.45 15.33 17.58
C ASN A 421 -21.25 15.12 16.66
N ALA A 422 -20.87 16.12 15.86
CA ALA A 422 -19.70 16.05 14.99
C ALA A 422 -18.41 15.82 15.77
N ARG A 423 -18.22 16.54 16.88
CA ARG A 423 -17.10 16.31 17.80
C ARG A 423 -17.13 14.90 18.37
N THR A 424 -18.29 14.44 18.84
CA THR A 424 -18.44 13.12 19.45
C THR A 424 -18.11 12.00 18.46
N TYR A 425 -18.70 12.04 17.27
CA TYR A 425 -18.45 11.07 16.21
C TYR A 425 -16.97 11.00 15.84
N ASN A 426 -16.37 12.13 15.46
CA ASN A 426 -15.00 12.15 14.96
C ASN A 426 -13.96 11.83 16.05
N PHE A 427 -14.20 12.23 17.30
CA PHE A 427 -13.35 11.85 18.43
C PHE A 427 -13.43 10.35 18.75
N ASN A 428 -14.63 9.79 18.77
CA ASN A 428 -14.82 8.36 19.04
C ASN A 428 -14.34 7.48 17.88
N LEU A 429 -14.53 7.92 16.63
CA LEU A 429 -13.94 7.29 15.46
C LEU A 429 -12.42 7.24 15.55
N ARG A 430 -11.76 8.35 15.91
CA ARG A 430 -10.31 8.37 16.13
C ARG A 430 -9.89 7.36 17.20
N LYS A 431 -10.62 7.27 18.31
CA LYS A 431 -10.38 6.24 19.35
C LYS A 431 -10.59 4.83 18.82
N ARG A 432 -11.65 4.59 18.04
CA ARG A 432 -11.99 3.30 17.43
C ARG A 432 -10.88 2.81 16.49
N LEU A 433 -10.35 3.69 15.66
CA LEU A 433 -9.25 3.40 14.74
C LEU A 433 -7.92 3.20 15.48
N ALA A 434 -7.68 3.93 16.58
CA ALA A 434 -6.49 3.77 17.41
C ALA A 434 -6.41 2.39 18.11
N LYS A 435 -7.55 1.71 18.31
CA LYS A 435 -7.58 0.34 18.86
C LYS A 435 -6.92 -0.68 17.94
N LYS A 436 -6.77 -0.39 16.64
CA LYS A 436 -6.24 -1.32 15.61
C LYS A 436 -6.92 -2.70 15.65
N LYS A 437 -8.24 -2.71 15.80
CA LYS A 437 -9.09 -3.92 15.80
C LYS A 437 -9.99 -3.93 14.58
N GLY A 438 -10.34 -5.12 14.12
CA GLY A 438 -11.39 -5.29 13.12
C GLY A 438 -12.79 -5.16 13.68
N THR A 439 -13.77 -5.47 12.84
CA THR A 439 -15.20 -5.49 13.13
C THR A 439 -15.64 -6.82 13.77
N PRO A 440 -16.88 -6.97 14.27
CA PRO A 440 -17.37 -8.25 14.77
C PRO A 440 -17.22 -9.43 13.79
N LEU A 441 -17.53 -9.25 12.49
CA LEU A 441 -17.44 -10.29 11.47
C LEU A 441 -15.99 -10.53 11.00
N ARG A 442 -15.14 -9.50 11.03
CA ARG A 442 -13.73 -9.57 10.58
C ARG A 442 -12.78 -9.05 11.66
N PRO A 443 -12.70 -9.67 12.86
CA PRO A 443 -11.97 -9.13 14.01
C PRO A 443 -10.45 -8.99 13.81
N LYS A 444 -9.89 -9.74 12.85
CA LYS A 444 -8.47 -9.72 12.49
C LYS A 444 -8.12 -8.71 11.40
N HIS A 445 -9.10 -8.15 10.69
CA HIS A 445 -8.88 -7.15 9.63
C HIS A 445 -9.02 -5.77 10.23
N VAL A 446 -7.89 -5.09 10.44
CA VAL A 446 -7.89 -3.77 11.07
C VAL A 446 -8.70 -2.77 10.24
N VAL A 447 -9.64 -2.07 10.88
CA VAL A 447 -10.42 -1.02 10.22
C VAL A 447 -9.52 0.15 9.84
N LYS A 448 -9.58 0.55 8.58
CA LYS A 448 -8.92 1.73 7.99
C LYS A 448 -10.00 2.69 7.49
N ALA A 449 -9.85 3.98 7.79
CA ALA A 449 -10.82 4.98 7.35
C ALA A 449 -10.17 6.32 6.99
N TYR A 450 -10.67 6.95 5.92
CA TYR A 450 -10.47 8.37 5.64
C TYR A 450 -11.64 9.18 6.18
N ILE A 451 -11.32 10.15 7.05
CA ILE A 451 -12.34 11.02 7.65
C ILE A 451 -12.73 12.09 6.64
N PHE A 452 -14.04 12.31 6.47
CA PHE A 452 -14.61 13.36 5.66
C PHE A 452 -15.06 14.52 6.57
N ALA A 453 -14.44 15.70 6.52
CA ALA A 453 -13.28 16.10 5.69
C ALA A 453 -12.33 17.04 6.44
N LEU A 454 -11.21 17.41 5.80
CA LEU A 454 -10.22 18.29 6.42
C LEU A 454 -10.79 19.68 6.72
N PHE A 455 -11.51 20.29 5.78
CA PHE A 455 -12.07 21.64 5.92
C PHE A 455 -13.57 21.68 5.69
N ASN A 456 -14.21 22.72 6.21
CA ASN A 456 -15.53 23.13 5.72
C ASN A 456 -15.39 23.66 4.29
N GLU A 457 -16.16 23.10 3.37
CA GLU A 457 -16.07 23.39 1.94
C GLU A 457 -17.24 24.28 1.49
N ASN A 458 -17.03 25.60 1.49
CA ASN A 458 -18.11 26.58 1.37
C ASN A 458 -18.80 26.63 0.00
N LEU A 459 -18.23 25.98 -1.04
CA LEU A 459 -18.81 25.94 -2.38
C LEU A 459 -19.52 24.61 -2.69
N LYS A 460 -19.57 23.66 -1.74
CA LYS A 460 -20.36 22.44 -1.93
C LYS A 460 -21.84 22.80 -2.11
N TRP A 461 -22.46 22.13 -3.07
CA TRP A 461 -23.90 22.20 -3.35
C TRP A 461 -24.66 21.20 -2.48
N GLY A 462 -25.99 21.28 -2.48
CA GLY A 462 -26.85 20.45 -1.63
C GLY A 462 -27.21 21.12 -0.29
N PRO A 463 -27.58 20.32 0.74
CA PRO A 463 -27.96 20.81 2.06
C PRO A 463 -26.88 21.62 2.77
N THR A 464 -27.23 22.33 3.84
CA THR A 464 -26.23 23.05 4.65
C THR A 464 -25.19 22.10 5.27
N SER A 465 -25.56 20.86 5.62
CA SER A 465 -24.62 19.86 6.15
C SER A 465 -23.39 19.63 5.27
N GLU A 466 -23.55 19.62 3.94
CA GLU A 466 -22.48 19.42 2.97
C GLU A 466 -21.32 20.43 3.12
N ARG A 467 -21.61 21.64 3.60
CA ARG A 467 -20.62 22.71 3.81
C ARG A 467 -19.95 22.66 5.18
N ASN A 468 -20.29 21.69 6.04
CA ASN A 468 -19.97 21.70 7.47
C ASN A 468 -19.40 20.36 8.01
N TYR A 469 -18.70 19.57 7.19
CA TYR A 469 -18.02 18.33 7.63
C TYR A 469 -16.59 18.52 8.15
N GLY A 470 -16.03 19.72 8.05
CA GLY A 470 -14.63 20.01 8.32
C GLY A 470 -14.21 19.77 9.76
N LEU A 471 -13.07 19.10 9.94
CA LEU A 471 -12.36 19.07 11.22
C LEU A 471 -11.68 20.41 11.55
N PHE A 472 -11.34 21.17 10.51
CA PHE A 472 -10.76 22.50 10.59
C PHE A 472 -11.65 23.53 9.88
N LYS A 473 -11.61 24.76 10.38
CA LYS A 473 -12.22 25.92 9.73
C LYS A 473 -11.36 26.36 8.53
N PRO A 474 -11.89 27.22 7.64
CA PRO A 474 -11.15 27.67 6.47
C PRO A 474 -9.84 28.40 6.77
N ASP A 475 -9.69 29.00 7.96
CA ASP A 475 -8.45 29.63 8.41
C ASP A 475 -7.39 28.62 8.94
N GLY A 476 -7.73 27.33 9.01
CA GLY A 476 -6.89 26.27 9.56
C GLY A 476 -6.97 26.10 11.08
N SER A 477 -7.78 26.88 11.78
CA SER A 477 -8.09 26.65 13.20
C SER A 477 -9.01 25.43 13.36
N ILE A 478 -9.03 24.81 14.54
CA ILE A 478 -9.90 23.65 14.79
C ILE A 478 -11.38 24.06 14.74
N ALA A 479 -12.22 23.23 14.12
CA ALA A 479 -13.67 23.41 14.17
C ALA A 479 -14.22 23.03 15.55
N TYR A 480 -13.72 21.92 16.09
CA TYR A 480 -14.02 21.39 17.42
C TYR A 480 -12.86 20.50 17.88
N ASP A 481 -12.65 20.40 19.19
CA ASP A 481 -11.49 19.68 19.74
C ASP A 481 -11.68 18.16 19.74
N ILE A 482 -10.94 17.47 18.86
CA ILE A 482 -10.78 16.01 18.84
C ILE A 482 -9.33 15.57 19.10
N GLY A 483 -8.52 16.46 19.69
CA GLY A 483 -7.10 16.26 19.97
C GLY A 483 -6.17 16.56 18.79
N PHE A 484 -6.59 17.41 17.85
CA PHE A 484 -5.71 17.99 16.83
C PHE A 484 -5.37 19.44 17.19
N GLN A 485 -4.25 19.92 16.67
CA GLN A 485 -3.85 21.31 16.77
C GLN A 485 -4.08 21.97 15.40
N GLY A 486 -4.74 23.13 15.40
CA GLY A 486 -4.92 23.94 14.19
C GLY A 486 -3.65 24.69 13.80
N LEU A 487 -3.70 25.36 12.66
CA LEU A 487 -2.71 26.38 12.33
C LEU A 487 -2.79 27.48 13.39
N GLN A 488 -1.66 27.79 14.02
CA GLN A 488 -1.58 28.93 14.93
C GLN A 488 -1.67 30.22 14.11
N SER A 489 -2.48 31.18 14.56
CA SER A 489 -2.49 32.52 13.98
C SER A 489 -1.10 33.13 14.05
N SER A 490 -0.66 33.81 12.99
CA SER A 490 0.58 34.58 12.95
C SER A 490 0.66 35.65 14.07
N SER A 491 -0.48 36.09 14.62
CA SER A 491 -0.50 36.98 15.80
C SER A 491 0.00 36.31 17.07
N ALA A 492 -0.21 35.00 17.25
CA ALA A 492 0.33 34.24 18.38
C ALA A 492 1.84 34.01 18.24
N TYR A 493 2.31 33.81 16.99
CA TYR A 493 3.74 33.73 16.68
C TYR A 493 4.43 35.08 16.91
N ALA A 494 3.80 36.19 16.53
CA ALA A 494 4.28 37.54 16.80
C ALA A 494 4.30 37.86 18.30
N LEU A 495 3.30 37.42 19.07
CA LEU A 495 3.28 37.60 20.53
C LEU A 495 4.37 36.76 21.21
N LEU A 496 4.52 35.49 20.81
CA LEU A 496 5.57 34.61 21.32
C LEU A 496 6.98 35.04 20.88
N SER A 497 7.14 35.55 19.66
CA SER A 497 8.42 36.11 19.20
C SER A 497 8.72 37.44 19.90
N THR A 498 7.71 38.28 20.16
CA THR A 498 7.87 39.50 20.96
C THR A 498 8.27 39.16 22.40
N ILE A 499 7.66 38.14 23.01
CA ILE A 499 8.05 37.66 24.35
C ILE A 499 9.48 37.08 24.33
N LYS A 500 9.86 36.38 23.26
CA LYS A 500 11.19 35.77 23.12
C LYS A 500 12.29 36.78 22.75
N GLU A 501 11.96 37.84 22.02
CA GLU A 501 12.85 38.98 21.73
C GLU A 501 13.01 39.91 22.94
N HIS A 502 11.95 40.08 23.77
CA HIS A 502 12.05 40.82 25.03
C HIS A 502 12.74 40.01 26.15
N GLY A 503 12.92 38.69 25.98
CA GLY A 503 13.73 37.84 26.85
C GLY A 503 15.22 37.78 26.47
N GLY A 504 15.65 38.50 25.42
CA GLY A 504 16.95 38.36 24.80
C GLY A 504 17.86 39.59 24.90
N ARG A 505 17.98 40.24 26.07
CA ARG A 505 19.09 41.19 26.32
C ARG A 505 19.38 41.43 27.81
N GLY A 506 20.41 40.75 28.31
CA GLY A 506 21.43 41.31 29.21
C GLY A 506 21.05 41.69 30.64
N SER A 507 21.52 40.87 31.59
CA SER A 507 22.08 41.28 32.89
C SER A 507 21.15 41.90 33.94
N TYR A 508 20.15 41.14 34.43
CA TYR A 508 19.52 41.42 35.74
C TYR A 508 19.17 40.18 36.58
N GLU A 509 19.65 38.98 36.21
CA GLU A 509 19.26 37.74 36.92
C GLU A 509 20.06 37.43 38.20
N HIS A 510 21.07 38.23 38.55
CA HIS A 510 21.86 37.98 39.78
C HIS A 510 21.41 38.78 41.01
N HIS A 511 20.60 39.84 40.85
CA HIS A 511 20.16 40.65 41.99
C HIS A 511 18.78 40.26 42.53
N ILE A 512 17.95 39.55 41.75
CA ILE A 512 16.61 39.13 42.18
C ILE A 512 16.67 37.84 43.01
N SER A 513 17.58 36.92 42.69
CA SER A 513 17.75 35.66 43.43
C SER A 513 18.28 35.87 44.85
N VAL A 514 19.14 36.87 45.09
CA VAL A 514 19.66 37.19 46.43
C VAL A 514 18.62 37.94 47.28
N ALA A 515 17.76 38.76 46.67
CA ALA A 515 16.70 39.47 47.36
C ALA A 515 15.56 38.53 47.82
N ILE A 516 15.23 37.52 47.03
CA ILE A 516 14.18 36.53 47.36
C ILE A 516 14.67 35.56 48.44
N ILE A 517 15.94 35.16 48.40
CA ILE A 517 16.52 34.28 49.44
C ILE A 517 16.66 35.02 50.78
N SER A 518 16.99 36.31 50.78
CA SER A 518 17.11 37.12 52.01
C SER A 518 15.75 37.38 52.68
N ALA A 519 14.68 37.54 51.88
CA ALA A 519 13.32 37.73 52.38
C ALA A 519 12.71 36.45 52.99
N LEU A 520 13.07 35.27 52.47
CA LEU A 520 12.61 33.98 53.00
C LEU A 520 13.30 33.60 54.32
N THR A 521 14.55 34.00 54.55
CA THR A 521 15.23 33.81 55.84
C THR A 521 14.72 34.71 56.95
N LEU A 522 14.22 35.92 56.64
CA LEU A 522 13.64 36.84 57.64
C LEU A 522 12.22 36.42 58.08
N PHE A 523 11.48 35.70 57.22
CA PHE A 523 10.16 35.17 57.56
C PHE A 523 10.19 33.90 58.42
N LEU A 524 11.32 33.17 58.43
CA LEU A 524 11.50 31.95 59.23
C LEU A 524 12.06 32.20 60.64
N PHE A 525 12.41 33.45 60.99
CA PHE A 525 12.87 33.84 62.34
C PHE A 525 11.83 34.65 63.14
N LEU A 526 10.61 34.85 62.61
CA LEU A 526 9.53 35.62 63.23
C LEU A 526 8.26 34.79 63.51
N GLN A 527 8.39 33.46 63.67
CA GLN A 527 7.35 32.62 64.27
C GLN A 527 7.88 31.89 65.51
#